data_AF-A0A973TXT8-F1
#
_entry.id   AF-A0A973TXT8-F1
#
_cell.length_a   1.000
_cell.length_b   1.000
_cell.length_c   1.000
_cell.angle_alpha   90.00
_cell.angle_beta   90.00
_cell.angle_gamma   90.00
#
_symmetry.space_group_name_H-M   'P 1'
#
loop_
_entity.id
_entity.type
_entity.pdbx_description
1 polymer ?
#
loop_
_entity_poly.entity_id
_entity_poly.type
_entity_poly.pdbx_seq_one_letter_code
_entity_poly.pdbx_strand_id
1 'polypeptide(L)' 'MWRTSSYSADNGSCVAVKFPAAGPVAVRDSKNPTGPRLAFPASAWAEFLKRSK' A
#
# COMPACT_ATOMS: atom_id res chain seq x y z
N MET A 1 9.77 -4.32 -4.04
CA MET A 1 10.25 -3.33 -3.05
C MET A 1 9.06 -2.59 -2.44
N TRP A 2 9.17 -2.03 -1.22
CA TRP A 2 8.12 -1.20 -0.62
C TRP A 2 8.28 0.26 -1.05
N ARG A 3 7.18 0.93 -1.40
CA ARG A 3 7.11 2.36 -1.69
C ARG A 3 6.27 3.03 -0.60
N THR A 4 6.90 3.87 0.19
CA THR A 4 6.22 4.71 1.20
C THR A 4 5.67 5.96 0.53
N SER A 5 4.49 6.42 0.96
CA SER A 5 3.90 7.65 0.44
C SER A 5 4.70 8.88 0.87
N SER A 6 4.87 9.87 -0.02
CA SER A 6 5.48 11.16 0.30
C SER A 6 4.60 12.02 1.23
N TYR A 7 3.31 11.68 1.35
CA TYR A 7 2.38 12.32 2.29
C TYR A 7 2.47 11.74 3.71
N SER A 8 3.36 10.77 3.93
CA SER A 8 3.65 10.20 5.25
C SER A 8 4.55 11.13 6.08
N ALA A 9 4.18 12.41 6.16
CA ALA A 9 4.68 13.34 7.16
C ALA A 9 3.98 13.08 8.50
N ASP A 10 4.45 13.73 9.56
CA ASP A 10 4.10 13.47 10.97
C ASP A 10 2.59 13.58 11.31
N ASN A 11 1.77 14.01 10.35
CA ASN A 11 0.34 14.30 10.49
C ASN A 11 -0.60 13.11 10.16
N GLY A 12 -0.14 11.86 10.30
CA GLY A 12 -1.05 10.72 10.55
C GLY A 12 -1.44 9.79 9.40
N SER A 13 -0.93 9.98 8.17
CA SER A 13 -1.24 9.09 7.03
C SER A 13 0.00 8.33 6.53
N CYS A 14 0.44 7.37 7.33
CA CYS A 14 1.68 6.60 7.14
C CYS A 14 1.42 5.27 6.43
N VAL A 15 1.45 5.27 5.09
CA VAL A 15 1.18 4.06 4.30
C VAL A 15 2.37 3.68 3.41
N ALA A 16 2.65 2.38 3.34
CA ALA A 16 3.60 1.80 2.40
C ALA A 16 2.92 0.71 1.57
N VAL A 17 3.19 0.71 0.27
CA VAL A 17 2.62 -0.22 -0.70
C VAL A 17 3.74 -1.05 -1.34
N LYS A 18 3.52 -2.34 -1.54
CA LYS A 18 4.42 -3.24 -2.28
C LYS A 18 3.70 -3.82 -3.46
N PHE A 19 4.29 -3.60 -4.64
CA PHE A 19 3.93 -4.22 -5.90
C PHE A 19 4.90 -5.37 -6.17
N PRO A 20 4.52 -6.64 -5.91
CA PRO A 20 5.36 -7.77 -6.27
C PRO A 20 5.26 -8.06 -7.78
N ALA A 21 6.29 -8.69 -8.35
CA ALA A 21 6.29 -9.14 -9.75
C ALA A 21 5.25 -10.26 -9.99
N ALA A 22 4.96 -11.06 -8.97
CA ALA A 22 3.88 -12.04 -8.95
C ALA A 22 3.20 -12.01 -7.58
N GLY A 23 1.86 -12.05 -7.57
CA GLY A 23 1.05 -12.08 -6.35
C GLY A 23 0.34 -10.77 -6.00
N PRO A 24 -0.31 -10.71 -4.83
CA PRO A 24 -1.18 -9.61 -4.44
C PRO A 24 -0.40 -8.35 -4.07
N VAL A 25 -1.01 -7.19 -4.35
CA VAL A 25 -0.53 -5.89 -3.87
C VAL A 25 -0.71 -5.85 -2.36
N ALA A 26 0.36 -5.53 -1.64
CA ALA A 26 0.32 -5.44 -0.18
C ALA A 26 0.39 -3.99 0.28
N VAL A 27 -0.47 -3.62 1.23
CA VAL A 27 -0.49 -2.31 1.89
C VAL A 27 -0.24 -2.53 3.37
N ARG A 28 0.59 -1.68 3.97
CA ARG A 28 0.88 -1.69 5.40
C ARG A 28 1.04 -0.29 5.94
N ASP A 29 0.98 -0.18 7.26
CA ASP A 29 1.42 1.01 7.98
C ASP A 29 2.96 1.13 7.88
N SER A 30 3.46 2.29 7.46
CA SER A 30 4.90 2.53 7.37
C SER A 30 5.58 2.67 8.74
N LYS A 31 4.85 3.11 9.77
CA LYS A 31 5.28 3.21 11.17
C LYS A 31 5.30 1.86 11.88
N ASN A 32 4.54 0.87 11.40
CA ASN A 32 4.58 -0.50 11.92
C ASN A 32 4.92 -1.55 10.83
N PRO A 33 6.20 -1.66 10.41
CA PRO A 33 6.62 -2.55 9.33
C PRO A 33 6.36 -4.04 9.57
N THR A 34 6.32 -4.45 10.84
CA THR A 34 6.08 -5.82 11.32
C THR A 34 4.60 -6.10 11.60
N GLY A 35 3.74 -5.07 11.54
CA GLY A 35 2.31 -5.19 11.75
C GLY A 35 1.57 -5.92 10.63
N PRO A 36 0.25 -6.12 10.82
CA PRO A 36 -0.61 -6.76 9.83
C PRO A 36 -0.61 -5.99 8.50
N ARG A 37 -0.74 -6.74 7.40
CA ARG A 37 -0.70 -6.22 6.03
C ARG A 37 -2.00 -6.56 5.34
N LEU A 38 -2.57 -5.59 4.64
CA LEU A 38 -3.69 -5.81 3.75
C LEU A 38 -3.17 -6.31 2.40
N ALA A 39 -3.76 -7.37 1.85
CA ALA A 39 -3.38 -7.93 0.57
C ALA A 39 -4.56 -7.85 -0.39
N PHE A 40 -4.33 -7.26 -1.56
CA PHE A 40 -5.34 -7.07 -2.59
C PHE A 40 -4.92 -7.81 -3.86
N PRO A 41 -5.82 -8.53 -4.54
CA PRO A 41 -5.58 -9.01 -5.90
C PRO A 41 -5.19 -7.84 -6.81
N ALA A 42 -4.27 -8.08 -7.74
CA ALA A 42 -3.78 -7.02 -8.65
C ALA A 42 -4.92 -6.37 -9.46
N SER A 43 -5.93 -7.15 -9.86
CA SER A 43 -7.13 -6.65 -10.55
C SER A 43 -7.94 -5.69 -9.68
N ALA A 44 -8.21 -6.05 -8.42
CA ALA A 44 -8.94 -5.20 -7.49
C ALA A 44 -8.19 -3.89 -7.20
N TRP A 45 -6.86 -3.96 -7.08
CA TRP A 45 -6.04 -2.77 -6.91
C TRP A 45 -6.08 -1.84 -8.14
N ALA A 46 -6.05 -2.41 -9.35
CA ALA A 46 -6.17 -1.63 -10.58
C ALA A 46 -7.53 -0.92 -10.69
N GLU A 47 -8.63 -1.60 -10.34
CA GLU A 47 -9.97 -0.98 -10.30
C GLU A 47 -10.07 0.10 -9.21
N PHE A 48 -9.46 -0.12 -8.05
CA PHE A 48 -9.37 0.89 -7.00
C PHE A 48 -8.69 2.18 -7.50
N LEU A 49 -7.54 2.05 -8.19
CA LEU A 49 -6.82 3.21 -8.74
C LEU A 49 -7.61 3.96 -9.82
N LYS A 50 -8.43 3.26 -10.63
CA LYS A 50 -9.30 3.92 -11.61
C LYS A 50 -10.41 4.75 -10.95
N ARG A 51 -10.80 4.41 -9.72
CA ARG A 51 -11.88 5.06 -8.97
C ARG A 51 -11.41 6.06 -7.94
N SER A 52 -10.14 6.02 -7.54
CA SER A 52 -9.54 7.03 -6.67
C SER A 52 -9.23 8.30 -7.48
N LYS A 53 -10.12 9.29 -7.38
CA LYS A 53 -9.90 10.66 -7.84
C LYS A 53 -9.64 11.56 -6.65
#